data_AF-A0A8S9G8T6-F1
#
_entry.id   AF-A0A8S9G8T6-F1
#
_cell.length_a   1.000
_cell.length_b   1.000
_cell.length_c   1.000
_cell.angle_alpha   90.00
_cell.angle_beta   90.00
_cell.angle_gamma   90.00
#
_symmetry.space_group_name_H-M   'P 1'
#
loop_
_entity.id
_entity.type
_entity.pdbx_description
1 polymer ?
#
loop_
_entity_poly.entity_id
_entity_poly.type
_entity_poly.pdbx_seq_one_letter_code
_entity_poly.pdbx_strand_id
1 'polypeptide(L)'
;MPSANLLLYFQEDVTIVDHWLLNGKHYANTSEEWLKRMDKEIVAIKEIMELTYGKEEAVKWMVYWRTFFIAVAELFGYSNGEEWMVSHFLFKKK
;
A
#
# COMPACT_ATOMS: atom_id res chain seq x y z
N MET A 1 8.52 -6.22 1.33
CA MET A 1 7.68 -6.70 0.21
C MET A 1 8.37 -7.90 -0.40
N PRO A 2 7.66 -9.00 -0.68
CA PRO A 2 8.25 -10.15 -1.36
C PRO A 2 8.66 -9.77 -2.79
N SER A 3 9.60 -10.52 -3.37
CA SER A 3 9.92 -10.38 -4.79
C SER A 3 8.75 -10.87 -5.66
N ALA A 4 8.63 -10.30 -6.86
CA ALA A 4 7.60 -10.69 -7.84
C ALA A 4 7.59 -12.19 -8.19
N ASN A 5 8.71 -12.89 -7.99
CA ASN A 5 8.83 -14.31 -8.33
C ASN A 5 8.72 -15.23 -7.12
N LEU A 6 8.56 -14.70 -5.90
CA LEU A 6 8.64 -15.51 -4.68
C LEU A 6 7.66 -16.68 -4.69
N LEU A 7 6.39 -16.44 -5.06
CA LEU A 7 5.35 -17.48 -5.02
C LEU A 7 5.45 -18.51 -6.15
N LEU A 8 6.32 -18.30 -7.14
CA LEU A 8 6.59 -19.30 -8.18
C LEU A 8 7.33 -20.53 -7.61
N TYR A 9 7.97 -20.39 -6.44
CA TYR A 9 8.70 -21.47 -5.77
C TYR A 9 7.81 -22.29 -4.80
N PHE A 10 6.59 -21.85 -4.49
CA PHE A 10 5.71 -22.48 -3.50
C PHE A 10 4.45 -23.06 -4.17
N GLN A 11 4.62 -24.20 -4.86
CA GLN A 11 3.56 -24.84 -5.67
C GLN A 11 3.30 -26.31 -5.26
N GLU A 12 3.42 -26.60 -3.97
CA GLU A 12 3.15 -27.94 -3.42
C GLU A 12 1.66 -28.29 -3.53
N ASP A 13 0.78 -27.40 -3.06
CA ASP A 13 -0.69 -27.59 -3.01
C ASP A 13 -1.47 -26.91 -4.14
N VAL A 14 -0.85 -25.92 -4.79
CA VAL A 14 -1.43 -25.13 -5.89
C VAL A 14 -0.49 -25.07 -7.07
N THR A 15 -1.00 -24.78 -8.25
CA THR A 15 -0.20 -24.57 -9.45
C THR A 15 -0.55 -23.24 -10.09
N ILE A 16 0.46 -22.48 -10.50
CA ILE A 16 0.30 -21.21 -11.18
C ILE A 16 -0.39 -21.43 -12.53
N VAL A 17 -1.43 -20.65 -12.77
CA VAL A 17 -2.13 -20.58 -14.05
C VAL A 17 -1.62 -19.38 -14.83
N ASP A 18 -1.49 -18.23 -14.18
CA ASP A 18 -1.01 -17.00 -14.80
C ASP A 18 -0.45 -16.03 -13.76
N HIS A 19 0.39 -15.08 -14.21
CA HIS A 19 1.09 -14.12 -13.38
C HIS A 19 1.27 -12.78 -14.12
N TRP A 20 0.83 -11.69 -13.49
CA TRP A 20 0.93 -10.34 -14.05
C TRP A 20 1.61 -9.38 -13.09
N LEU A 21 2.33 -8.42 -13.67
CA LEU A 21 2.92 -7.30 -12.96
C LEU A 21 2.20 -6.02 -13.31
N LEU A 22 1.94 -5.21 -12.29
CA LEU A 22 1.39 -3.88 -12.41
C LEU A 22 2.42 -2.88 -11.89
N ASN A 23 2.81 -1.94 -12.75
CA ASN A 23 3.80 -0.91 -12.44
C ASN A 23 3.48 -0.17 -11.12
N GLY A 24 4.52 0.15 -10.35
CA GLY A 24 4.40 0.74 -9.02
C GLY A 24 3.63 2.07 -8.98
N LYS A 25 3.62 2.84 -10.08
CA LYS A 25 2.90 4.12 -10.17
C LYS A 25 1.42 4.00 -9.83
N HIS A 26 0.80 2.85 -10.08
CA HIS A 26 -0.60 2.64 -9.68
C HIS A 26 -0.79 2.79 -8.16
N TYR A 27 0.08 2.17 -7.36
CA TYR A 27 -0.02 2.27 -5.91
C TYR A 27 0.56 3.60 -5.39
N ALA A 28 1.57 4.16 -6.07
CA ALA A 28 2.08 5.48 -5.76
C ALA A 28 0.97 6.55 -5.87
N ASN A 29 0.28 6.61 -7.01
CA ASN A 29 -0.83 7.52 -7.25
C ASN A 29 -1.97 7.29 -6.24
N THR A 30 -2.28 6.03 -5.93
CA THR A 30 -3.30 5.71 -4.92
C THR A 30 -2.95 6.30 -3.56
N SER A 31 -1.70 6.17 -3.13
CA SER A 31 -1.22 6.71 -1.85
C SER A 31 -1.18 8.23 -1.83
N GLU A 32 -0.79 8.87 -2.94
CA GLU A 32 -0.89 10.32 -3.08
C GLU A 32 -2.33 10.82 -2.96
N GLU A 33 -3.29 10.16 -3.62
CA GLU A 33 -4.70 10.56 -3.55
C GLU A 33 -5.29 10.35 -2.14
N TRP A 34 -4.85 9.31 -1.43
CA TRP A 34 -5.20 9.13 -0.02
C TRP A 34 -4.63 10.23 0.87
N LEU A 35 -3.37 10.62 0.66
CA LEU A 35 -2.75 11.73 1.40
C LEU A 35 -3.50 13.05 1.13
N LYS A 36 -3.77 13.38 -0.14
CA LYS A 36 -4.51 14.60 -0.53
C LYS A 36 -5.88 14.65 0.13
N ARG A 37 -6.61 13.53 0.13
CA ARG A 37 -7.93 13.44 0.78
C ARG A 37 -7.82 13.56 2.30
N MET A 38 -6.81 12.93 2.91
CA MET A 38 -6.56 13.04 4.34
C MET A 38 -6.28 14.48 4.76
N ASP A 39 -5.41 15.17 4.04
CA ASP A 39 -5.06 16.56 4.34
C ASP A 39 -6.26 17.51 4.13
N LYS A 40 -7.11 17.23 3.14
CA LYS A 40 -8.36 17.98 2.92
C LYS A 40 -9.37 17.80 4.06
N GLU A 41 -9.48 16.60 4.61
CA GLU A 41 -10.48 16.23 5.63
C GLU A 41 -9.87 16.17 7.05
N ILE A 42 -8.78 16.91 7.29
CA ILE A 42 -7.93 16.75 8.48
C ILE A 42 -8.67 16.97 9.81
N VAL A 43 -9.71 17.81 9.81
CA VAL A 43 -10.55 18.08 11.00
C VAL A 43 -11.37 16.85 11.36
N ALA A 44 -12.13 16.30 10.41
CA ALA A 44 -12.93 15.10 10.61
C ALA A 44 -12.04 13.89 10.96
N ILE A 45 -10.87 13.79 10.33
CA ILE A 45 -9.90 12.74 10.66
C ILE A 45 -9.37 12.88 12.08
N LYS A 46 -9.06 14.10 12.53
CA LYS A 46 -8.64 14.32 13.91
C LYS A 46 -9.70 13.84 14.89
N GLU A 47 -10.98 14.15 14.66
CA GLU A 47 -12.10 13.67 15.50
C GLU A 47 -12.16 12.14 15.54
N ILE A 48 -12.02 11.47 14.39
CA ILE A 48 -11.97 10.00 14.31
C ILE A 48 -10.78 9.45 15.12
N MET A 49 -9.62 10.08 15.01
CA MET A 49 -8.40 9.65 15.70
C MET A 49 -8.51 9.85 17.21
N GLU A 50 -9.09 10.96 17.68
CA GLU A 50 -9.39 11.19 19.09
C GLU A 50 -10.38 10.15 19.65
N LEU A 51 -11.42 9.80 18.88
CA LEU A 51 -12.39 8.78 19.27
C LEU A 51 -11.80 7.37 19.30
N THR A 52 -10.87 7.06 18.41
CA THR A 52 -10.29 5.70 18.26
C THR A 52 -9.11 5.46 19.19
N TYR A 53 -8.22 6.45 19.32
CA TYR A 53 -6.92 6.30 20.00
C TYR A 53 -6.78 7.19 21.24
N GLY A 54 -7.74 8.07 21.52
CA GLY A 54 -7.66 9.05 22.59
C GLY A 54 -6.98 10.35 22.16
N LYS A 55 -7.31 11.44 22.86
CA LYS A 55 -6.85 12.80 22.52
C LYS A 55 -5.34 12.95 22.54
N GLU A 56 -4.67 12.26 23.45
CA GLU A 56 -3.21 12.32 23.61
C GLU A 56 -2.47 11.67 22.43
N GLU A 57 -3.05 10.61 21.84
CA GLU A 57 -2.42 9.85 20.76
C GLU A 57 -2.91 10.26 19.35
N ALA A 58 -3.98 11.07 19.26
CA ALA A 58 -4.60 11.40 17.98
C ALA A 58 -3.62 12.00 16.96
N VAL A 59 -2.79 12.96 17.40
CA VAL A 59 -1.79 13.61 16.54
C VAL A 59 -0.76 12.60 16.04
N LYS A 60 -0.29 11.70 16.92
CA LYS A 60 0.69 10.67 16.56
C LYS A 60 0.15 9.73 15.49
N TRP A 61 -1.09 9.25 15.65
CA TRP A 61 -1.71 8.37 14.65
C TRP A 61 -2.01 9.07 13.34
N MET A 62 -2.41 10.35 13.36
CA MET A 62 -2.53 11.14 12.15
C MET A 62 -1.19 11.24 11.42
N VAL A 63 -0.10 11.53 12.13
CA VAL A 63 1.24 11.62 11.53
C VAL A 63 1.66 10.26 10.98
N TYR A 64 1.41 9.15 11.67
CA TYR A 64 1.72 7.82 11.16
C TYR A 64 1.04 7.51 9.83
N TRP A 65 -0.25 7.82 9.69
CA TRP A 65 -0.95 7.63 8.42
C TRP A 65 -0.40 8.52 7.30
N ARG A 66 -0.12 9.79 7.58
CA ARG A 66 0.49 10.69 6.59
C ARG A 66 1.86 10.18 6.16
N THR A 67 2.73 9.84 7.11
CA THR A 67 4.07 9.29 6.84
C THR A 67 3.97 7.99 6.06
N PHE A 68 3.01 7.12 6.37
CA PHE A 68 2.78 5.90 5.61
C PHE A 68 2.43 6.20 4.15
N PHE A 69 1.46 7.08 3.88
CA PHE A 69 1.09 7.42 2.51
C PHE A 69 2.23 8.06 1.73
N ILE A 70 2.99 8.97 2.36
CA ILE A 70 4.18 9.59 1.74
C ILE A 70 5.22 8.51 1.41
N ALA A 71 5.56 7.65 2.38
CA ALA A 71 6.57 6.62 2.19
C ALA A 71 6.18 5.62 1.08
N VAL A 72 4.90 5.22 1.01
CA VAL A 72 4.41 4.33 -0.05
C VAL A 72 4.42 5.02 -1.41
N ALA A 73 4.00 6.29 -1.49
CA ALA A 73 4.04 7.06 -2.73
C ALA A 73 5.46 7.14 -3.32
N GLU A 74 6.43 7.53 -2.50
CA GLU A 74 7.83 7.64 -2.93
C GLU A 74 8.45 6.28 -3.29
N LEU A 75 8.23 5.26 -2.46
CA LEU A 75 8.80 3.94 -2.66
C LEU A 75 8.28 3.30 -3.96
N PHE A 76 6.97 3.31 -4.19
CA PHE A 76 6.39 2.72 -5.40
C PHE A 76 6.52 3.61 -6.63
N GLY A 77 6.76 4.91 -6.47
CA GLY A 77 7.04 5.85 -7.57
C GLY A 77 8.49 5.81 -8.04
N TYR A 78 9.40 5.28 -7.22
CA TYR A 78 10.84 5.25 -7.49
C TYR A 78 11.18 4.54 -8.82
N SER A 79 12.18 5.06 -9.52
CA SER A 79 12.63 4.55 -10.83
C SER A 79 11.46 4.35 -11.82
N ASN A 80 10.56 5.35 -11.90
CA ASN A 80 9.40 5.30 -12.78
C ASN A 80 8.41 4.14 -12.46
N GLY A 81 8.44 3.63 -11.23
CA GLY A 81 7.59 2.53 -10.76
C GLY A 81 8.07 1.13 -11.15
N GLU A 82 9.35 0.98 -11.52
CA GLU A 82 9.92 -0.28 -12.01
C GLU A 82 10.68 -1.09 -10.95
N GLU A 83 10.86 -0.57 -9.73
CA GLU A 83 11.53 -1.29 -8.63
C GLU A 83 10.54 -2.01 -7.71
N TRP A 84 9.59 -1.26 -7.14
CA TRP A 84 8.50 -1.80 -6.31
C TRP A 84 7.19 -1.78 -7.10
N MET A 85 6.52 -2.92 -7.17
CA MET A 85 5.36 -3.15 -8.04
C MET A 85 4.34 -4.07 -7.38
N VAL A 86 3.16 -4.20 -8.00
CA VAL A 86 2.13 -5.14 -7.56
C VAL A 86 2.19 -6.38 -8.44
N SER A 87 2.19 -7.56 -7.82
CA SER A 87 2.14 -8.84 -8.53
C SER A 87 0.82 -9.54 -8.26
N HIS A 88 0.15 -9.95 -9.34
CA HIS A 88 -1.08 -10.73 -9.30
C HIS A 88 -0.80 -12.15 -9.76
N PHE A 89 -1.22 -13.13 -8.97
CA PHE A 89 -1.06 -14.54 -9.28
C PHE A 89 -2.44 -15.20 -9.35
N LEU A 90 -2.70 -15.92 -10.43
CA LEU A 90 -3.84 -16.82 -10.55
C LEU A 90 -3.35 -18.25 -10.32
N PHE A 91 -3.89 -18.91 -9.29
CA PHE A 91 -3.57 -20.30 -8.98
C PHE A 91 -4.78 -21.20 -9.21
N LYS A 92 -4.51 -22.47 -9.53
CA LYS A 92 -5.49 -23.57 -9.43
C LYS A 92 -5.05 -24.56 -8.36
N LYS A 93 -6.01 -25.26 -7.77
CA LYS A 93 -5.71 -26.41 -6.90
C LYS A 93 -5.02 -27.50 -7.72
N LYS A 94 -4.03 -28.14 -7.11
CA LYS A 94 -3.35 -29.29 -7.70
C LYS A 94 -4.21 -30.56 -7.62
#